data_AF-A0A2U3KV90-F1
#
_entry.id   AF-A0A2U3KV90-F1
#
_cell.length_a   1.000
_cell.length_b   1.000
_cell.length_c   1.000
_cell.angle_alpha   90.00
_cell.angle_beta   90.00
_cell.angle_gamma   90.00
#
_symmetry.space_group_name_H-M   'P 1'
#
loop_
_entity.id
_entity.type
_entity.pdbx_description
1 polymer ?
#
loop_
_entity_poly.entity_id
_entity_poly.type
_entity_poly.pdbx_seq_one_letter_code
_entity_poly.pdbx_strand_id
1 'polypeptide(L)'
;MKKVKKIAKAAVLTLAMSLLIAPGAFALNQNGTNSPGTGNKPLDFNGYQYVDSSHVKLFFNKSLSSTQITAGQFSVIPDGGSGNLVSSETLTTGTGYSGCSTTNLTKGSTVTLALSSALSADTLYDVSINGTTLADGDGLTFNNYQTANPFTFKLLTPESDGVTYDNTKSLNVAYSLGTSNVPYENSLVVVFDRPFSTNSTTLSTFISNLSTNYTKGGTTVVQDTNYSESKTTPKTGAECYYPTSNNTNNVNNTFFFPETVNTDSYAVYNRDSSGSHSYTLTLPTFTDVNGNTFTTPGSLSFSTVSGDLPGFLNNTPVVTTGSSSGYLNVSWSASSFSAAATSYDVYYIDSTLGGDMLTGSYSGPINTTSTSKTITGLNSGDLYYVRVVPKNSYGKAGYSVAGSGTAD
;
A
#
# COMPACT_ATOMS: atom_id res chain seq x y z
N MET A 1 46.93 -46.33 10.87
CA MET A 1 45.52 -46.71 10.58
C MET A 1 44.61 -45.90 11.51
N LYS A 2 43.41 -45.47 11.06
CA LYS A 2 42.61 -44.31 11.54
C LYS A 2 43.27 -42.97 11.14
N LYS A 3 42.72 -42.13 10.23
CA LYS A 3 41.39 -41.45 10.12
C LYS A 3 41.21 -40.37 11.19
N VAL A 4 40.70 -39.15 10.93
CA VAL A 4 40.52 -38.35 9.69
C VAL A 4 40.08 -36.91 10.12
N LYS A 5 40.40 -35.87 9.33
CA LYS A 5 39.79 -34.51 9.31
C LYS A 5 39.15 -33.93 10.60
N LYS A 6 39.81 -32.94 11.23
CA LYS A 6 39.15 -31.78 11.89
C LYS A 6 40.01 -30.53 11.68
N ILE A 7 39.42 -29.33 11.88
CA ILE A 7 40.00 -28.00 11.61
C ILE A 7 40.10 -27.65 10.11
N ALA A 8 38.92 -27.59 9.46
CA ALA A 8 38.69 -26.87 8.20
C ALA A 8 37.22 -26.41 8.13
N LYS A 9 36.77 -25.71 9.19
CA LYS A 9 35.45 -25.05 9.31
C LYS A 9 35.57 -23.81 10.21
N ALA A 10 36.37 -22.85 9.75
CA ALA A 10 36.55 -21.53 10.40
C ALA A 10 36.78 -20.43 9.35
N ALA A 11 36.21 -20.61 8.16
CA ALA A 11 36.27 -19.68 7.04
C ALA A 11 34.93 -19.72 6.29
N VAL A 12 33.83 -19.54 7.02
CA VAL A 12 32.55 -19.16 6.39
C VAL A 12 32.65 -17.67 6.09
N LEU A 13 33.25 -17.42 4.92
CA LEU A 13 32.95 -16.35 4.00
C LEU A 13 32.05 -15.24 4.59
N THR A 14 32.67 -14.16 5.05
CA THR A 14 31.98 -12.86 5.22
C THR A 14 31.64 -12.34 3.83
N LEU A 15 30.63 -12.95 3.20
CA LEU A 15 30.07 -12.47 1.95
C LEU A 15 29.51 -11.10 2.27
N ALA A 16 30.01 -10.06 1.59
CA ALA A 16 29.46 -8.72 1.68
C ALA A 16 28.09 -8.74 1.00
N MET A 17 27.06 -9.18 1.73
CA MET A 17 25.68 -8.95 1.35
C MET A 17 25.49 -7.44 1.31
N SER A 18 25.33 -6.91 0.10
CA SER A 18 24.66 -5.63 -0.10
C SER A 18 23.35 -5.72 0.69
N LEU A 19 23.19 -4.88 1.72
CA LEU A 19 21.96 -4.85 2.50
C LEU A 19 20.82 -4.45 1.57
N LEU A 20 20.09 -5.44 1.07
CA LEU A 20 18.71 -5.26 0.67
C LEU A 20 17.98 -4.90 1.95
N ILE A 21 17.51 -3.66 2.03
CA ILE A 21 16.73 -3.16 3.17
C ILE A 21 15.27 -3.29 2.78
N ALA A 22 14.54 -4.19 3.43
CA ALA A 22 13.10 -4.22 3.30
C ALA A 22 12.53 -2.95 3.95
N PRO A 23 11.60 -2.25 3.30
CA PRO A 23 10.88 -1.17 3.94
C PRO A 23 10.05 -1.76 5.09
N GLY A 24 9.83 -0.95 6.12
CA GLY A 24 8.76 -1.24 7.06
C GLY A 24 7.40 -1.06 6.39
N ALA A 25 6.34 -1.51 7.04
CA ALA A 25 4.98 -1.09 6.73
C ALA A 25 4.54 -0.17 7.87
N PHE A 26 4.10 1.04 7.54
CA PHE A 26 4.01 2.12 8.53
C PHE A 26 2.64 2.82 8.52
N ALA A 27 1.92 2.69 9.63
CA ALA A 27 0.94 3.68 10.08
C ALA A 27 1.66 4.96 10.56
N LEU A 28 1.15 6.13 10.15
CA LEU A 28 1.62 7.43 10.63
C LEU A 28 0.95 7.80 11.96
N ASN A 29 1.74 7.88 13.02
CA ASN A 29 1.26 8.23 14.35
C ASN A 29 2.08 9.39 14.91
N GLN A 30 1.76 10.59 14.39
CA GLN A 30 2.34 11.91 14.68
C GLN A 30 3.86 12.16 14.46
N ASN A 31 4.12 13.45 14.20
CA ASN A 31 5.40 14.11 13.98
C ASN A 31 6.57 13.63 14.86
N GLY A 32 7.71 13.30 14.23
CA GLY A 32 9.01 13.32 14.90
C GLY A 32 9.35 14.76 15.34
N THR A 33 9.60 14.96 16.63
CA THR A 33 9.51 16.27 17.32
C THR A 33 10.61 17.30 17.02
N ASN A 34 11.38 17.17 15.93
CA ASN A 34 12.54 18.02 15.63
C ASN A 34 12.48 18.81 14.31
N SER A 35 11.36 18.83 13.57
CA SER A 35 11.08 19.89 12.57
C SER A 35 9.60 19.99 12.20
N PRO A 36 9.10 21.20 11.88
CA PRO A 36 7.73 21.38 11.41
C PRO A 36 7.58 20.98 9.93
N GLY A 37 6.62 20.11 9.62
CA GLY A 37 5.88 20.23 8.34
C GLY A 37 5.88 19.07 7.33
N THR A 38 6.35 17.86 7.63
CA THR A 38 6.24 16.72 6.66
C THR A 38 5.62 15.46 7.29
N GLY A 39 4.30 15.46 7.43
CA GLY A 39 3.51 14.26 7.76
C GLY A 39 3.53 13.29 6.58
N ASN A 40 4.36 12.26 6.64
CA ASN A 40 4.72 11.44 5.49
C ASN A 40 3.75 10.26 5.29
N LYS A 41 2.66 10.48 4.53
CA LYS A 41 1.51 9.56 4.32
C LYS A 41 1.91 8.12 3.91
N PRO A 42 1.05 7.10 4.10
CA PRO A 42 1.16 5.86 3.35
C PRO A 42 1.23 6.15 1.84
N LEU A 43 1.79 5.20 1.09
CA LEU A 43 1.73 5.22 -0.37
C LEU A 43 0.27 5.01 -0.81
N ASP A 44 -0.23 5.82 -1.74
CA ASP A 44 -1.58 5.68 -2.32
C ASP A 44 -1.50 5.30 -3.80
N PHE A 45 -2.56 4.64 -4.29
CA PHE A 45 -2.72 4.19 -5.66
C PHE A 45 -3.59 5.21 -6.40
N ASN A 46 -3.04 5.78 -7.47
CA ASN A 46 -3.71 6.81 -8.26
C ASN A 46 -4.47 6.24 -9.45
N GLY A 47 -4.15 5.02 -9.90
CA GLY A 47 -4.93 4.29 -10.90
C GLY A 47 -4.10 3.37 -11.78
N TYR A 48 -4.69 2.89 -12.88
CA TYR A 48 -4.00 2.04 -13.86
C TYR A 48 -4.29 2.47 -15.30
N GLN A 49 -3.57 1.88 -16.26
CA GLN A 49 -3.84 1.98 -17.68
C GLN A 49 -3.56 0.64 -18.35
N TYR A 50 -4.55 0.10 -19.09
CA TYR A 50 -4.29 -0.87 -20.14
C TYR A 50 -3.55 -0.15 -21.28
N VAL A 51 -2.35 -0.61 -21.63
CA VAL A 51 -1.52 0.00 -22.68
C VAL A 51 -1.66 -0.77 -23.98
N ASP A 52 -1.47 -2.09 -23.89
CA ASP A 52 -1.65 -3.07 -24.95
C ASP A 52 -1.84 -4.45 -24.30
N SER A 53 -2.05 -5.51 -25.10
CA SER A 53 -2.28 -6.85 -24.58
C SER A 53 -1.08 -7.45 -23.83
N SER A 54 0.12 -6.87 -23.93
CA SER A 54 1.32 -7.30 -23.20
C SER A 54 1.73 -6.36 -22.04
N HIS A 55 1.07 -5.21 -21.86
CA HIS A 55 1.48 -4.19 -20.89
C HIS A 55 0.32 -3.53 -20.12
N VAL A 56 0.47 -3.49 -18.79
CA VAL A 56 -0.41 -2.74 -17.88
C VAL A 56 0.45 -1.76 -17.07
N LYS A 57 0.01 -0.51 -16.96
CA LYS A 57 0.64 0.50 -16.09
C LYS A 57 -0.14 0.68 -14.80
N LEU A 58 0.57 0.84 -13.69
CA LEU A 58 0.05 1.20 -12.37
C LEU A 58 0.66 2.54 -11.94
N PHE A 59 -0.16 3.43 -11.39
CA PHE A 59 0.23 4.79 -10.99
C PHE A 59 0.12 4.97 -9.49
N PHE A 60 1.12 5.60 -8.89
CA PHE A 60 1.21 5.84 -7.45
C PHE A 60 1.55 7.30 -7.15
N ASN A 61 1.03 7.83 -6.04
CA ASN A 61 1.17 9.24 -5.68
C ASN A 61 2.60 9.68 -5.33
N LYS A 62 3.49 8.75 -4.99
CA LYS A 62 4.87 9.02 -4.53
C LYS A 62 5.94 8.30 -5.35
N SER A 63 7.20 8.63 -5.07
CA SER A 63 8.38 7.95 -5.63
C SER A 63 8.60 6.62 -4.93
N LEU A 64 8.34 5.52 -5.63
CA LEU A 64 8.69 4.17 -5.19
C LEU A 64 10.21 4.03 -5.12
N SER A 65 10.69 3.26 -4.16
CA SER A 65 12.11 2.93 -4.10
C SER A 65 12.44 1.89 -5.16
N SER A 66 13.32 2.24 -6.11
CA SER A 66 13.77 1.31 -7.16
C SER A 66 14.55 0.10 -6.63
N THR A 67 15.01 0.14 -5.38
CA THR A 67 15.66 -1.00 -4.70
C THR A 67 14.67 -1.90 -3.96
N GLN A 68 13.38 -1.57 -3.95
CA GLN A 68 12.33 -2.26 -3.18
C GLN A 68 11.10 -2.60 -4.02
N ILE A 69 11.21 -2.49 -5.35
CA ILE A 69 10.20 -2.96 -6.30
C ILE A 69 10.63 -4.30 -6.92
N THR A 70 9.70 -5.25 -7.04
CA THR A 70 9.89 -6.51 -7.78
C THR A 70 8.59 -6.93 -8.48
N ALA A 71 8.68 -7.67 -9.60
CA ALA A 71 7.53 -8.30 -10.24
C ALA A 71 6.67 -9.13 -9.26
N GLY A 72 7.29 -9.77 -8.26
CA GLY A 72 6.60 -10.59 -7.25
C GLY A 72 5.65 -9.82 -6.34
N GLN A 73 5.71 -8.49 -6.31
CA GLN A 73 4.75 -7.64 -5.60
C GLN A 73 3.45 -7.40 -6.38
N PHE A 74 3.37 -7.84 -7.63
CA PHE A 74 2.23 -7.61 -8.52
C PHE A 74 1.70 -8.93 -9.09
N SER A 75 0.40 -9.00 -9.30
CA SER A 75 -0.17 -10.07 -10.11
C SER A 75 -1.21 -9.57 -11.09
N VAL A 76 -1.27 -10.19 -12.26
CA VAL A 76 -2.34 -10.07 -13.24
C VAL A 76 -2.77 -11.50 -13.56
N ILE A 77 -3.98 -11.88 -13.17
CA ILE A 77 -4.49 -13.26 -13.27
C ILE A 77 -5.85 -13.21 -13.98
N PRO A 78 -6.18 -14.09 -14.94
CA PRO A 78 -7.52 -14.16 -15.52
C PRO A 78 -8.58 -14.35 -14.42
N ASP A 79 -9.72 -13.66 -14.50
CA ASP A 79 -10.78 -13.76 -13.49
C ASP A 79 -11.29 -15.20 -13.33
N GLY A 80 -11.38 -15.67 -12.08
CA GLY A 80 -11.68 -17.07 -11.75
C GLY A 80 -10.63 -18.10 -12.19
N GLY A 81 -9.51 -17.65 -12.77
CA GLY A 81 -8.44 -18.47 -13.30
C GLY A 81 -7.25 -18.66 -12.35
N SER A 82 -6.10 -19.00 -12.93
CA SER A 82 -4.83 -19.14 -12.20
C SER A 82 -3.64 -18.85 -13.12
N GLY A 83 -2.47 -18.66 -12.53
CA GLY A 83 -1.25 -18.27 -13.24
C GLY A 83 -1.08 -16.75 -13.26
N ASN A 84 -0.04 -16.26 -12.58
CA ASN A 84 0.35 -14.85 -12.66
C ASN A 84 0.99 -14.57 -14.01
N LEU A 85 0.44 -13.61 -14.74
CA LEU A 85 0.95 -13.19 -16.04
C LEU A 85 2.08 -12.16 -15.94
N VAL A 86 2.33 -11.54 -14.79
CA VAL A 86 3.45 -10.59 -14.62
C VAL A 86 4.78 -11.33 -14.78
N SER A 87 5.57 -10.93 -15.79
CA SER A 87 6.88 -11.50 -16.10
C SER A 87 8.04 -10.62 -15.63
N SER A 88 7.84 -9.30 -15.67
CA SER A 88 8.81 -8.29 -15.26
C SER A 88 8.11 -6.94 -15.10
N GLU A 89 8.79 -6.02 -14.43
CA GLU A 89 8.34 -4.67 -14.15
C GLU A 89 9.38 -3.63 -14.59
N THR A 90 8.92 -2.42 -14.88
CA THR A 90 9.78 -1.25 -15.09
C THR A 90 9.22 -0.08 -14.31
N LEU A 91 10.02 0.41 -13.36
CA LEU A 91 9.70 1.61 -12.58
C LEU A 91 10.19 2.88 -13.29
N THR A 92 9.31 3.85 -13.40
CA THR A 92 9.61 5.22 -13.83
C THR A 92 9.13 6.19 -12.76
N THR A 93 10.05 6.98 -12.18
CA THR A 93 9.75 8.03 -11.19
C THR A 93 9.64 9.39 -11.88
N GLY A 94 8.39 9.84 -12.09
CA GLY A 94 8.03 11.02 -12.90
C GLY A 94 8.26 10.85 -14.41
N THR A 95 7.60 11.59 -15.31
CA THR A 95 6.50 12.55 -15.14
C THR A 95 5.19 11.94 -15.67
N GLY A 96 4.23 11.69 -14.77
CA GLY A 96 2.92 11.10 -14.99
C GLY A 96 2.09 11.21 -13.71
N TYR A 97 0.75 11.14 -13.78
CA TYR A 97 -0.11 11.91 -12.87
C TYR A 97 0.05 11.67 -11.36
N SER A 98 0.10 12.80 -10.64
CA SER A 98 0.49 12.93 -9.23
C SER A 98 -0.47 13.83 -8.43
N GLY A 99 -0.51 13.60 -7.12
CA GLY A 99 -1.30 14.32 -6.11
C GLY A 99 -1.38 13.48 -4.82
N CYS A 100 -1.38 13.95 -3.57
CA CYS A 100 -1.32 15.29 -2.94
C CYS A 100 -0.11 16.20 -3.29
N SER A 101 0.20 17.20 -2.44
CA SER A 101 1.28 18.19 -2.71
C SER A 101 2.33 18.40 -1.62
N THR A 102 3.59 18.52 -2.07
CA THR A 102 4.42 19.74 -1.89
C THR A 102 5.39 19.82 -3.09
N THR A 103 5.40 20.92 -3.86
CA THR A 103 6.40 21.31 -4.92
C THR A 103 6.86 20.28 -5.98
N ASN A 104 6.33 19.05 -6.00
CA ASN A 104 7.02 17.89 -6.58
C ASN A 104 6.13 17.03 -7.48
N LEU A 105 5.45 17.66 -8.43
CA LEU A 105 4.56 17.01 -9.41
C LEU A 105 5.32 16.18 -10.47
N THR A 106 6.63 16.06 -10.28
CA THR A 106 7.54 15.19 -11.02
C THR A 106 7.97 13.97 -10.21
N LYS A 107 7.37 13.70 -9.03
CA LYS A 107 7.78 12.62 -8.11
C LYS A 107 6.77 11.47 -7.92
N GLY A 108 5.66 11.42 -8.65
CA GLY A 108 4.83 10.20 -8.69
C GLY A 108 5.57 9.01 -9.33
N SER A 109 5.01 7.81 -9.24
CA SER A 109 5.59 6.62 -9.89
C SER A 109 4.65 5.96 -10.87
N THR A 110 5.22 5.51 -11.99
CA THR A 110 4.59 4.57 -12.91
C THR A 110 5.33 3.24 -12.84
N VAL A 111 4.62 2.16 -12.55
CA VAL A 111 5.11 0.78 -12.71
C VAL A 111 4.49 0.23 -13.98
N THR A 112 5.31 -0.06 -14.98
CA THR A 112 4.87 -0.77 -16.19
C THR A 112 5.12 -2.26 -15.98
N LEU A 113 4.06 -3.07 -15.94
CA LEU A 113 4.12 -4.52 -15.88
C LEU A 113 4.16 -5.07 -17.31
N ALA A 114 5.15 -5.91 -17.62
CA ALA A 114 5.23 -6.66 -18.87
C ALA A 114 4.79 -8.11 -18.64
N LEU A 115 3.96 -8.63 -19.55
CA LEU A 115 3.22 -9.87 -19.34
C LEU A 115 3.83 -11.05 -20.11
N SER A 116 3.82 -12.24 -19.49
CA SER A 116 4.37 -13.50 -20.04
C SER A 116 3.53 -14.07 -21.19
N SER A 117 2.27 -13.69 -21.28
CA SER A 117 1.37 -13.96 -22.40
C SER A 117 0.46 -12.77 -22.63
N ALA A 118 0.02 -12.58 -23.88
CA ALA A 118 -0.95 -11.56 -24.22
C ALA A 118 -2.28 -11.76 -23.47
N LEU A 119 -2.84 -10.67 -22.94
CA LEU A 119 -4.21 -10.61 -22.45
C LEU A 119 -5.17 -10.84 -23.63
N SER A 120 -6.20 -11.63 -23.39
CA SER A 120 -7.34 -11.77 -24.29
C SER A 120 -8.10 -10.45 -24.37
N ALA A 121 -8.65 -10.14 -25.55
CA ALA A 121 -9.63 -9.07 -25.68
C ALA A 121 -10.90 -9.40 -24.86
N ASP A 122 -11.60 -8.35 -24.44
CA ASP A 122 -12.89 -8.42 -23.73
C ASP A 122 -12.90 -9.44 -22.57
N THR A 123 -11.89 -9.38 -21.70
CA THR A 123 -11.65 -10.35 -20.63
C THR A 123 -11.34 -9.65 -19.31
N LEU A 124 -11.92 -10.15 -18.22
CA LEU A 124 -11.64 -9.66 -16.86
C LEU A 124 -10.36 -10.31 -16.29
N TYR A 125 -9.57 -9.49 -15.62
CA TYR A 125 -8.36 -9.87 -14.91
C TYR A 125 -8.37 -9.32 -13.49
N ASP A 126 -7.96 -10.15 -12.53
CA ASP A 126 -7.61 -9.70 -11.17
C ASP A 126 -6.20 -9.11 -11.19
N VAL A 127 -6.12 -7.80 -10.94
CA VAL A 127 -4.86 -7.07 -10.76
C VAL A 127 -4.65 -6.85 -9.27
N SER A 128 -3.61 -7.45 -8.70
CA SER A 128 -3.29 -7.33 -7.26
C SER A 128 -1.96 -6.61 -7.03
N ILE A 129 -1.94 -5.77 -6.00
CA ILE A 129 -0.77 -5.04 -5.51
C ILE A 129 -0.48 -5.49 -4.09
N ASN A 130 0.73 -5.97 -3.82
CA ASN A 130 1.16 -6.38 -2.47
C ASN A 130 1.40 -5.15 -1.58
N GLY A 131 0.35 -4.75 -0.84
CA GLY A 131 0.38 -3.61 0.05
C GLY A 131 1.30 -3.74 1.26
N THR A 132 1.79 -4.95 1.57
CA THR A 132 2.62 -5.16 2.76
C THR A 132 4.09 -4.77 2.58
N THR A 133 4.57 -4.67 1.34
CA THR A 133 6.00 -4.41 1.04
C THR A 133 6.27 -3.48 -0.13
N LEU A 134 5.29 -3.17 -0.97
CA LEU A 134 5.43 -2.05 -1.92
C LEU A 134 5.47 -0.73 -1.12
N ALA A 135 6.56 0.01 -1.24
CA ALA A 135 6.81 1.23 -0.46
C ALA A 135 7.47 2.36 -1.27
N ASP A 136 7.35 3.57 -0.74
CA ASP A 136 8.08 4.74 -1.23
C ASP A 136 9.57 4.76 -0.78
N GLY A 137 10.31 5.78 -1.22
CA GLY A 137 11.72 5.99 -0.87
C GLY A 137 12.00 6.17 0.63
N ASP A 138 11.00 6.52 1.44
CA ASP A 138 11.10 6.64 2.90
C ASP A 138 10.67 5.34 3.62
N GLY A 139 10.32 4.31 2.86
CA GLY A 139 9.88 3.01 3.37
C GLY A 139 8.43 3.01 3.87
N LEU A 140 7.57 3.91 3.39
CA LEU A 140 6.15 3.95 3.74
C LEU A 140 5.37 3.08 2.76
N THR A 141 4.74 2.01 3.25
CA THR A 141 4.01 1.07 2.40
C THR A 141 2.64 1.57 1.97
N PHE A 142 2.11 0.88 0.96
CA PHE A 142 0.79 1.09 0.43
C PHE A 142 -0.33 0.76 1.44
N ASN A 143 -1.34 1.64 1.55
CA ASN A 143 -2.61 1.45 2.28
C ASN A 143 -2.57 1.04 3.78
N ASN A 144 -1.43 1.12 4.46
CA ASN A 144 -1.28 0.78 5.90
C ASN A 144 -1.55 -0.71 6.22
N TYR A 145 -0.82 -1.26 7.18
CA TYR A 145 -0.68 -2.70 7.40
C TYR A 145 -1.90 -3.41 7.99
N GLN A 146 -2.91 -2.70 8.50
CA GLN A 146 -3.94 -3.26 9.38
C GLN A 146 -4.65 -4.52 8.83
N THR A 147 -4.86 -4.60 7.50
CA THR A 147 -5.48 -5.78 6.85
C THR A 147 -4.47 -6.83 6.37
N ALA A 148 -3.18 -6.48 6.25
CA ALA A 148 -2.10 -7.27 5.66
C ALA A 148 -2.40 -7.90 4.28
N ASN A 149 -3.44 -7.43 3.60
CA ASN A 149 -3.96 -8.02 2.36
C ASN A 149 -3.43 -7.27 1.13
N PRO A 150 -3.20 -7.97 0.00
CA PRO A 150 -3.09 -7.34 -1.29
C PRO A 150 -4.34 -6.49 -1.59
N PHE A 151 -4.14 -5.37 -2.28
CA PHE A 151 -5.26 -4.65 -2.87
C PHE A 151 -5.47 -5.19 -4.28
N THR A 152 -6.65 -5.78 -4.49
CA THR A 152 -7.05 -6.38 -5.76
C THR A 152 -8.18 -5.58 -6.37
N PHE A 153 -8.07 -5.28 -7.66
CA PHE A 153 -9.13 -4.69 -8.47
C PHE A 153 -9.27 -5.46 -9.79
N LYS A 154 -10.45 -5.36 -10.41
CA LYS A 154 -10.67 -5.93 -11.74
C LYS A 154 -10.16 -4.97 -12.81
N LEU A 155 -9.55 -5.52 -13.87
CA LEU A 155 -9.28 -4.85 -15.14
C LEU A 155 -10.04 -5.60 -16.23
N LEU A 156 -10.94 -4.93 -16.94
CA LEU A 156 -11.52 -5.42 -18.19
C LEU A 156 -10.62 -4.95 -19.33
N THR A 157 -10.19 -5.85 -20.21
CA THR A 157 -9.56 -5.47 -21.47
C THR A 157 -10.61 -4.97 -22.46
N PRO A 158 -10.25 -4.04 -23.36
CA PRO A 158 -11.14 -3.64 -24.45
C PRO A 158 -11.42 -4.83 -25.39
N GLU A 159 -12.44 -4.69 -26.25
CA GLU A 159 -12.72 -5.62 -27.35
C GLU A 159 -11.56 -5.67 -28.36
N SER A 160 -11.69 -6.51 -29.39
CA SER A 160 -10.62 -6.76 -30.36
C SER A 160 -10.16 -5.55 -31.19
N ASP A 161 -10.88 -4.42 -31.13
CA ASP A 161 -10.47 -3.16 -31.75
C ASP A 161 -9.51 -2.33 -30.87
N GLY A 162 -9.35 -2.71 -29.60
CA GLY A 162 -8.48 -2.05 -28.62
C GLY A 162 -9.06 -0.78 -27.98
N VAL A 163 -10.30 -0.39 -28.28
CA VAL A 163 -10.90 0.89 -27.84
C VAL A 163 -12.36 0.80 -27.36
N THR A 164 -13.13 -0.22 -27.73
CA THR A 164 -14.48 -0.47 -27.18
C THR A 164 -14.46 -1.39 -25.96
N TYR A 165 -15.51 -1.33 -25.15
CA TYR A 165 -15.74 -2.22 -24.01
C TYR A 165 -17.15 -2.82 -24.08
N ASP A 166 -17.28 -4.12 -23.82
CA ASP A 166 -18.56 -4.83 -23.84
C ASP A 166 -19.55 -4.24 -22.82
N ASN A 167 -20.68 -3.76 -23.33
CA ASN A 167 -21.73 -3.12 -22.54
C ASN A 167 -22.70 -4.10 -21.87
N THR A 168 -22.60 -5.39 -22.18
CA THR A 168 -23.35 -6.46 -21.50
C THR A 168 -22.72 -6.84 -20.16
N LYS A 169 -21.44 -6.49 -19.94
CA LYS A 169 -20.71 -6.77 -18.69
C LYS A 169 -20.94 -5.73 -17.62
N SER A 170 -21.43 -6.17 -16.47
CA SER A 170 -21.51 -5.40 -15.23
C SER A 170 -20.21 -4.65 -14.91
N LEU A 171 -20.33 -3.41 -14.44
CA LEU A 171 -19.23 -2.59 -13.95
C LEU A 171 -18.70 -3.13 -12.63
N ASN A 172 -17.44 -3.55 -12.58
CA ASN A 172 -16.77 -3.90 -11.33
C ASN A 172 -16.13 -2.66 -10.69
N VAL A 173 -16.24 -2.57 -9.36
CA VAL A 173 -15.68 -1.47 -8.56
C VAL A 173 -14.94 -2.04 -7.35
N ALA A 174 -13.71 -1.58 -7.12
CA ALA A 174 -12.88 -1.90 -5.97
C ALA A 174 -12.59 -0.65 -5.14
N TYR A 175 -12.31 -0.83 -3.85
CA TYR A 175 -12.05 0.25 -2.90
C TYR A 175 -10.75 -0.04 -2.13
N SER A 176 -9.93 0.99 -1.88
CA SER A 176 -8.69 0.83 -1.09
C SER A 176 -8.92 0.41 0.37
N LEU A 177 -10.13 0.63 0.89
CA LEU A 177 -10.46 0.53 2.30
C LEU A 177 -11.28 -0.72 2.61
N GLY A 178 -11.02 -1.31 3.78
CA GLY A 178 -11.95 -2.24 4.42
C GLY A 178 -13.19 -1.52 4.97
N THR A 179 -14.17 -2.29 5.43
CA THR A 179 -15.46 -1.78 5.93
C THR A 179 -15.46 -1.40 7.42
N SER A 180 -14.41 -1.71 8.16
CA SER A 180 -14.31 -1.38 9.60
C SER A 180 -12.86 -1.26 10.06
N ASN A 181 -12.65 -0.58 11.18
CA ASN A 181 -11.33 -0.32 11.77
C ASN A 181 -10.35 0.36 10.80
N VAL A 182 -10.84 1.18 9.88
CA VAL A 182 -9.99 1.91 8.95
C VAL A 182 -9.10 2.91 9.72
N PRO A 183 -7.77 2.89 9.53
CA PRO A 183 -6.89 3.88 10.14
C PRO A 183 -7.26 5.31 9.71
N TYR A 184 -7.02 6.30 10.56
CA TYR A 184 -7.24 7.71 10.19
C TYR A 184 -6.32 8.15 9.04
N GLU A 185 -5.24 7.41 8.82
CA GLU A 185 -4.16 7.74 7.90
C GLU A 185 -4.49 7.36 6.44
N ASN A 186 -5.44 6.47 6.21
CA ASN A 186 -5.67 5.87 4.89
C ASN A 186 -6.55 6.75 4.01
N SER A 187 -6.11 7.09 2.81
CA SER A 187 -6.96 7.75 1.82
C SER A 187 -7.96 6.78 1.19
N LEU A 188 -9.14 7.27 0.81
CA LEU A 188 -10.05 6.48 -0.01
C LEU A 188 -9.58 6.53 -1.47
N VAL A 189 -9.61 5.37 -2.14
CA VAL A 189 -9.43 5.19 -3.58
C VAL A 189 -10.59 4.32 -4.07
N VAL A 190 -11.17 4.67 -5.20
CA VAL A 190 -12.20 3.89 -5.91
C VAL A 190 -11.64 3.55 -7.29
N VAL A 191 -11.60 2.28 -7.66
CA VAL A 191 -11.06 1.78 -8.93
C VAL A 191 -12.14 1.04 -9.71
N PHE A 192 -12.23 1.30 -11.01
CA PHE A 192 -13.23 0.74 -11.91
C PHE A 192 -12.56 -0.14 -12.97
N ASP A 193 -13.25 -1.18 -13.44
CA ASP A 193 -12.67 -2.13 -14.41
C ASP A 193 -12.44 -1.59 -15.83
N ARG A 194 -13.00 -0.44 -16.16
CA ARG A 194 -12.89 0.21 -17.48
C ARG A 194 -12.92 1.73 -17.35
N PRO A 195 -12.51 2.49 -18.39
CA PRO A 195 -12.44 3.94 -18.31
C PRO A 195 -13.75 4.66 -18.63
N PHE A 196 -13.89 5.84 -18.04
CA PHE A 196 -14.99 6.77 -18.23
C PHE A 196 -14.71 7.83 -19.29
N SER A 197 -15.77 8.29 -19.95
CA SER A 197 -15.71 9.42 -20.88
C SER A 197 -15.41 10.72 -20.13
N THR A 198 -14.34 11.42 -20.52
CA THR A 198 -14.01 12.79 -20.07
C THR A 198 -15.11 13.80 -20.37
N ASN A 199 -15.99 13.49 -21.32
CA ASN A 199 -17.10 14.36 -21.73
C ASN A 199 -18.37 14.11 -20.89
N SER A 200 -18.34 13.20 -19.90
CA SER A 200 -19.47 12.94 -19.01
C SER A 200 -19.66 14.10 -18.03
N THR A 201 -20.81 14.76 -18.11
CA THR A 201 -21.23 15.78 -17.13
C THR A 201 -21.40 15.21 -15.73
N THR A 202 -21.74 13.93 -15.61
CA THR A 202 -21.81 13.23 -14.31
C THR A 202 -20.42 13.06 -13.72
N LEU A 203 -19.43 12.68 -14.52
CA LEU A 203 -18.03 12.58 -14.11
C LEU A 203 -17.50 13.95 -13.63
N SER A 204 -17.68 15.00 -14.43
CA SER A 204 -17.24 16.35 -14.04
C SER A 204 -17.94 16.85 -12.79
N THR A 205 -19.26 16.57 -12.64
CA THR A 205 -20.03 16.96 -11.45
C THR A 205 -19.55 16.22 -10.20
N PHE A 206 -19.38 14.90 -10.29
CA PHE A 206 -18.90 14.05 -9.19
C PHE A 206 -17.51 14.48 -8.70
N ILE A 207 -16.58 14.72 -9.62
CA ILE A 207 -15.24 15.23 -9.31
C ILE A 207 -15.35 16.65 -8.70
N SER A 208 -16.24 17.50 -9.22
CA SER A 208 -16.39 18.88 -8.72
C SER A 208 -17.03 19.03 -7.34
N ASN A 209 -17.82 18.05 -6.91
CA ASN A 209 -18.58 18.13 -5.67
C ASN A 209 -18.81 16.74 -5.06
N LEU A 210 -17.90 16.33 -4.18
CA LEU A 210 -18.02 15.13 -3.36
C LEU A 210 -19.03 15.29 -2.22
N SER A 211 -19.24 16.53 -1.78
CA SER A 211 -19.97 16.83 -0.54
C SER A 211 -21.42 16.29 -0.58
N THR A 212 -22.00 16.14 -1.77
CA THR A 212 -23.33 15.53 -1.98
C THR A 212 -23.34 14.00 -1.95
N ASN A 213 -22.18 13.37 -2.13
CA ASN A 213 -22.02 11.92 -2.30
C ASN A 213 -21.26 11.25 -1.15
N TYR A 214 -20.47 12.02 -0.38
CA TYR A 214 -19.64 11.53 0.71
C TYR A 214 -20.12 12.10 2.05
N THR A 215 -20.42 11.22 3.01
CA THR A 215 -20.99 11.59 4.31
C THR A 215 -20.24 10.95 5.47
N LYS A 216 -20.19 11.64 6.61
CA LYS A 216 -19.71 11.21 7.92
C LYS A 216 -20.89 11.22 8.90
N GLY A 217 -21.28 10.06 9.41
CA GLY A 217 -22.45 9.93 10.30
C GLY A 217 -23.75 10.44 9.69
N GLY A 218 -23.89 10.36 8.34
CA GLY A 218 -25.03 10.91 7.60
C GLY A 218 -24.98 12.43 7.35
N THR A 219 -23.97 13.14 7.87
CA THR A 219 -23.71 14.55 7.53
C THR A 219 -22.74 14.62 6.35
N THR A 220 -22.97 15.52 5.40
CA THR A 220 -22.03 15.81 4.30
C THR A 220 -20.60 16.07 4.80
N VAL A 221 -19.63 15.36 4.23
CA VAL A 221 -18.19 15.63 4.44
C VAL A 221 -17.85 16.97 3.81
N VAL A 222 -17.19 17.86 4.56
CA VAL A 222 -16.85 19.19 4.07
C VAL A 222 -15.62 19.13 3.17
N GLN A 223 -15.80 19.43 1.89
CA GLN A 223 -14.71 19.45 0.91
C GLN A 223 -13.99 20.81 0.88
N ASP A 224 -12.66 20.77 0.81
CA ASP A 224 -11.84 21.91 0.40
C ASP A 224 -11.80 22.01 -1.14
N THR A 225 -12.71 22.80 -1.70
CA THR A 225 -12.81 23.07 -3.14
C THR A 225 -11.65 23.91 -3.67
N ASN A 226 -10.90 24.59 -2.79
CA ASN A 226 -9.79 25.44 -3.17
C ASN A 226 -8.47 24.69 -3.01
N TYR A 227 -8.42 23.43 -3.45
CA TYR A 227 -7.17 22.68 -3.45
C TYR A 227 -6.24 23.20 -4.55
N SER A 228 -5.00 23.55 -4.18
CA SER A 228 -3.92 23.85 -5.13
C SER A 228 -2.61 23.26 -4.63
N GLU A 229 -1.73 22.94 -5.56
CA GLU A 229 -0.44 22.26 -5.28
C GLU A 229 0.53 23.15 -4.47
N SER A 230 0.24 24.44 -4.41
CA SER A 230 0.92 25.48 -3.63
C SER A 230 0.30 25.72 -2.23
N LYS A 231 -0.85 25.11 -1.92
CA LYS A 231 -1.59 25.37 -0.69
C LYS A 231 -1.07 24.51 0.45
N THR A 232 -0.53 25.16 1.47
CA THR A 232 0.07 24.50 2.64
C THR A 232 -0.89 24.27 3.80
N THR A 233 -2.11 24.81 3.74
CA THR A 233 -3.12 24.79 4.82
C THR A 233 -4.50 24.48 4.24
N PRO A 234 -5.21 23.42 4.68
CA PRO A 234 -6.58 23.18 4.25
C PRO A 234 -7.52 24.32 4.69
N LYS A 235 -8.67 24.42 4.05
CA LYS A 235 -9.78 25.27 4.49
C LYS A 235 -10.29 24.81 5.86
N THR A 236 -10.47 25.74 6.81
CA THR A 236 -11.13 25.45 8.10
C THR A 236 -12.48 24.76 7.88
N GLY A 237 -12.74 23.71 8.66
CA GLY A 237 -13.91 22.87 8.52
C GLY A 237 -13.74 21.68 7.57
N ALA A 238 -12.73 21.68 6.68
CA ALA A 238 -12.58 20.63 5.68
C ALA A 238 -12.14 19.29 6.27
N GLU A 239 -12.68 18.22 5.68
CA GLU A 239 -12.43 16.82 6.01
C GLU A 239 -11.89 16.02 4.82
N CYS A 240 -12.01 16.54 3.60
CA CYS A 240 -11.31 16.05 2.42
C CYS A 240 -10.92 17.19 1.47
N TYR A 241 -9.92 16.94 0.65
CA TYR A 241 -9.59 17.76 -0.52
C TYR A 241 -10.45 17.37 -1.73
N TYR A 242 -10.29 18.14 -2.81
CA TYR A 242 -10.86 17.81 -4.11
C TYR A 242 -10.37 16.44 -4.61
N PRO A 243 -11.26 15.57 -5.14
CA PRO A 243 -10.87 14.27 -5.66
C PRO A 243 -10.06 14.44 -6.94
N THR A 244 -9.11 13.54 -7.17
CA THR A 244 -8.38 13.47 -8.43
C THR A 244 -8.69 12.17 -9.16
N SER A 245 -8.57 12.17 -10.48
CA SER A 245 -8.61 10.95 -11.29
C SER A 245 -7.30 10.77 -12.03
N ASN A 246 -6.96 9.55 -12.44
CA ASN A 246 -5.70 9.26 -13.13
C ASN A 246 -5.55 9.96 -14.50
N ASN A 247 -6.64 10.41 -15.12
CA ASN A 247 -6.75 11.21 -16.35
C ASN A 247 -5.56 11.10 -17.34
N THR A 248 -5.10 9.88 -17.62
CA THR A 248 -3.89 9.65 -18.41
C THR A 248 -4.32 9.37 -19.82
N ASN A 249 -3.96 10.24 -20.77
CA ASN A 249 -4.49 10.20 -22.15
C ASN A 249 -6.03 10.19 -22.20
N ASN A 250 -6.70 10.96 -21.34
CA ASN A 250 -8.17 10.99 -21.15
C ASN A 250 -8.78 9.67 -20.60
N VAL A 251 -7.96 8.72 -20.15
CA VAL A 251 -8.40 7.50 -19.47
C VAL A 251 -8.61 7.81 -17.98
N ASN A 252 -9.86 7.73 -17.53
CA ASN A 252 -10.26 7.96 -16.13
C ASN A 252 -10.94 6.69 -15.61
N ASN A 253 -10.25 5.90 -14.79
CA ASN A 253 -10.77 4.64 -14.22
C ASN A 253 -10.55 4.52 -12.71
N THR A 254 -10.02 5.57 -12.09
CA THR A 254 -9.72 5.61 -10.65
C THR A 254 -10.05 6.99 -10.10
N PHE A 255 -10.61 7.06 -8.91
CA PHE A 255 -10.77 8.29 -8.13
C PHE A 255 -10.00 8.16 -6.81
N PHE A 256 -9.14 9.13 -6.54
CA PHE A 256 -8.43 9.29 -5.28
C PHE A 256 -9.06 10.43 -4.49
N PHE A 257 -9.31 10.18 -3.20
CA PHE A 257 -9.99 11.09 -2.29
C PHE A 257 -8.99 11.40 -1.16
N PRO A 258 -8.20 12.49 -1.29
CA PRO A 258 -7.23 12.85 -0.29
C PRO A 258 -7.98 13.42 0.92
N GLU A 259 -8.05 12.66 2.01
CA GLU A 259 -8.68 13.09 3.26
C GLU A 259 -7.90 14.24 3.91
N THR A 260 -8.47 14.97 4.86
CA THR A 260 -7.74 15.95 5.68
C THR A 260 -8.37 16.21 7.03
N VAL A 261 -7.60 16.71 7.99
CA VAL A 261 -8.13 17.09 9.32
C VAL A 261 -8.53 18.56 9.28
N ASN A 262 -9.66 18.85 9.94
CA ASN A 262 -10.20 20.18 10.17
C ASN A 262 -9.28 21.03 11.10
N THR A 263 -8.13 21.49 10.58
CA THR A 263 -7.19 22.38 11.27
C THR A 263 -6.40 23.24 10.28
N ASP A 264 -6.29 24.54 10.56
CA ASP A 264 -5.62 25.51 9.66
C ASP A 264 -4.08 25.39 9.63
N SER A 265 -3.47 24.47 10.38
CA SER A 265 -2.04 24.50 10.67
C SER A 265 -1.16 23.95 9.53
N TYR A 266 -1.50 22.80 8.94
CA TYR A 266 -0.75 22.20 7.81
C TYR A 266 -1.64 21.26 6.96
N ALA A 267 -1.23 20.98 5.72
CA ALA A 267 -1.80 19.92 4.90
C ALA A 267 -1.51 18.53 5.48
N VAL A 268 -2.36 18.11 6.43
CA VAL A 268 -2.32 16.78 7.05
C VAL A 268 -3.44 15.94 6.48
N TYR A 269 -3.10 14.89 5.73
CA TYR A 269 -4.09 14.06 5.03
C TYR A 269 -4.79 13.00 5.91
N ASN A 270 -4.86 13.20 7.24
CA ASN A 270 -5.55 12.27 8.14
C ASN A 270 -7.06 12.57 8.14
N ARG A 271 -7.90 11.58 8.44
CA ARG A 271 -9.28 11.85 8.89
C ARG A 271 -9.27 12.36 10.33
N ASP A 272 -10.41 12.91 10.75
CA ASP A 272 -10.69 13.21 12.16
C ASP A 272 -10.41 11.97 13.05
N SER A 273 -9.58 12.17 14.07
CA SER A 273 -9.16 11.14 15.03
C SER A 273 -9.96 11.18 16.34
N SER A 274 -11.04 11.96 16.42
CA SER A 274 -11.88 12.10 17.62
C SER A 274 -12.86 10.93 17.82
N GLY A 275 -12.29 9.73 17.99
CA GLY A 275 -13.02 8.48 18.17
C GLY A 275 -13.27 7.75 16.84
N SER A 276 -14.35 6.98 16.77
CA SER A 276 -14.73 6.25 15.55
C SER A 276 -15.83 7.00 14.81
N HIS A 277 -15.68 7.09 13.49
CA HIS A 277 -16.64 7.73 12.60
C HIS A 277 -17.02 6.76 11.49
N SER A 278 -18.32 6.69 11.17
CA SER A 278 -18.83 5.96 10.01
C SER A 278 -18.89 6.89 8.80
N TYR A 279 -18.24 6.51 7.72
CA TYR A 279 -18.26 7.21 6.45
C TYR A 279 -19.04 6.41 5.41
N THR A 280 -19.73 7.11 4.51
CA THR A 280 -20.44 6.52 3.38
C THR A 280 -20.19 7.34 2.12
N LEU A 281 -19.58 6.72 1.10
CA LEU A 281 -19.49 7.25 -0.26
C LEU A 281 -20.53 6.56 -1.14
N THR A 282 -21.49 7.32 -1.65
CA THR A 282 -22.44 6.88 -2.67
C THR A 282 -21.88 7.20 -4.06
N LEU A 283 -21.74 6.20 -4.92
CA LEU A 283 -21.34 6.46 -6.31
C LEU A 283 -22.59 6.78 -7.15
N PRO A 284 -22.53 7.79 -8.05
CA PRO A 284 -23.56 7.99 -9.06
C PRO A 284 -23.47 6.90 -10.14
N THR A 285 -24.37 6.96 -11.13
CA THR A 285 -24.15 6.27 -12.41
C THR A 285 -23.02 6.94 -13.18
N PHE A 286 -22.24 6.15 -13.93
CA PHE A 286 -21.18 6.69 -14.79
C PHE A 286 -21.34 6.22 -16.23
N THR A 287 -20.78 7.00 -17.15
CA THR A 287 -20.77 6.69 -18.58
C THR A 287 -19.34 6.34 -19.01
N ASP A 288 -19.15 5.17 -19.63
CA ASP A 288 -17.85 4.75 -20.15
C ASP A 288 -17.40 5.60 -21.36
N VAL A 289 -16.20 5.32 -21.86
CA VAL A 289 -15.66 5.96 -23.08
C VAL A 289 -16.48 5.71 -24.36
N ASN A 290 -17.36 4.70 -24.37
CA ASN A 290 -18.20 4.33 -25.51
C ASN A 290 -19.63 4.86 -25.42
N GLY A 291 -19.98 5.55 -24.32
CA GLY A 291 -21.32 6.13 -24.10
C GLY A 291 -22.28 5.22 -23.34
N ASN A 292 -21.86 4.03 -22.91
CA ASN A 292 -22.69 3.13 -22.13
C ASN A 292 -22.79 3.64 -20.69
N THR A 293 -24.01 3.71 -20.15
CA THR A 293 -24.24 4.16 -18.76
C THR A 293 -24.48 2.97 -17.85
N PHE A 294 -23.68 2.87 -16.78
CA PHE A 294 -23.74 1.75 -15.84
C PHE A 294 -24.26 2.20 -14.47
N THR A 295 -25.08 1.34 -13.87
CA THR A 295 -25.39 1.39 -12.44
C THR A 295 -24.17 0.91 -11.66
N THR A 296 -23.61 1.77 -10.83
CA THR A 296 -22.58 1.38 -9.87
C THR A 296 -23.17 0.48 -8.78
N PRO A 297 -22.35 -0.34 -8.08
CA PRO A 297 -22.83 -1.25 -7.04
C PRO A 297 -23.41 -0.57 -5.77
N GLY A 298 -23.67 0.74 -5.81
CA GLY A 298 -24.28 1.51 -4.72
C GLY A 298 -23.28 2.35 -3.94
N SER A 299 -23.27 2.19 -2.62
CA SER A 299 -22.41 2.96 -1.71
C SER A 299 -21.40 2.07 -0.98
N LEU A 300 -20.18 2.57 -0.82
CA LEU A 300 -19.23 2.06 0.17
C LEU A 300 -19.58 2.68 1.51
N SER A 301 -19.74 1.87 2.56
CA SER A 301 -19.71 2.33 3.95
C SER A 301 -18.53 1.70 4.70
N PHE A 302 -17.82 2.51 5.49
CA PHE A 302 -16.74 2.05 6.35
C PHE A 302 -16.71 2.81 7.68
N SER A 303 -16.17 2.20 8.74
CA SER A 303 -15.89 2.90 10.01
C SER A 303 -14.39 3.00 10.28
N THR A 304 -13.97 4.13 10.85
CA THR A 304 -12.59 4.30 11.33
C THR A 304 -12.38 3.57 12.67
N VAL A 305 -11.12 3.33 13.03
CA VAL A 305 -10.74 2.96 14.40
C VAL A 305 -11.28 3.96 15.43
N SER A 306 -11.46 3.51 16.68
CA SER A 306 -11.92 4.34 17.80
C SER A 306 -10.80 5.02 18.61
N GLY A 307 -9.56 4.75 18.23
CA GLY A 307 -8.36 5.33 18.79
C GLY A 307 -7.18 4.98 17.91
N ASP A 308 -6.07 5.67 18.14
CA ASP A 308 -4.91 5.59 17.26
C ASP A 308 -4.19 4.23 17.33
N LEU A 309 -3.57 3.83 16.22
CA LEU A 309 -2.66 2.69 16.13
C LEU A 309 -1.43 2.90 17.05
N PRO A 310 -0.52 1.91 17.19
CA PRO A 310 0.75 2.20 17.82
C PRO A 310 1.69 2.90 16.83
N GLY A 311 2.63 3.68 17.35
CA GLY A 311 3.74 4.21 16.58
C GLY A 311 4.58 3.11 15.90
N PHE A 312 5.01 3.38 14.67
CA PHE A 312 5.85 2.46 13.91
C PHE A 312 7.26 2.30 14.51
N LEU A 313 7.94 1.19 14.14
CA LEU A 313 9.34 0.95 14.47
C LEU A 313 10.24 1.45 13.33
N ASN A 314 10.89 2.59 13.56
CA ASN A 314 11.82 3.21 12.60
C ASN A 314 13.23 2.60 12.61
N ASN A 315 13.52 1.71 13.57
CA ASN A 315 14.79 1.01 13.69
C ASN A 315 14.71 -0.41 13.14
N THR A 316 15.80 -0.87 12.50
CA THR A 316 15.98 -2.28 12.16
C THR A 316 16.11 -3.11 13.45
N PRO A 317 15.43 -4.26 13.58
CA PRO A 317 15.67 -5.22 14.67
C PRO A 317 17.10 -5.75 14.62
N VAL A 318 17.76 -5.79 15.78
CA VAL A 318 19.06 -6.44 15.94
C VAL A 318 18.81 -7.93 16.10
N VAL A 319 19.35 -8.73 15.17
CA VAL A 319 19.24 -10.19 15.17
C VAL A 319 20.63 -10.77 15.40
N THR A 320 20.75 -11.67 16.37
CA THR A 320 22.01 -12.29 16.77
C THR A 320 21.84 -13.80 16.94
N THR A 321 22.92 -14.54 16.74
CA THR A 321 22.97 -15.98 16.96
C THR A 321 22.57 -16.32 18.40
N GLY A 322 21.73 -17.35 18.57
CA GLY A 322 21.26 -17.78 19.88
C GLY A 322 22.33 -18.49 20.71
N SER A 323 21.99 -18.83 21.96
CA SER A 323 22.89 -19.57 22.88
C SER A 323 22.84 -21.10 22.72
N SER A 324 22.04 -21.59 21.78
CA SER A 324 21.71 -22.99 21.58
C SER A 324 21.39 -23.24 20.11
N SER A 325 21.72 -24.41 19.59
CA SER A 325 21.54 -24.70 18.17
C SER A 325 20.08 -24.54 17.70
N GLY A 326 19.90 -23.88 16.56
CA GLY A 326 18.59 -23.54 15.99
C GLY A 326 17.88 -22.34 16.66
N TYR A 327 18.63 -21.46 17.33
CA TYR A 327 18.09 -20.29 18.02
C TYR A 327 18.59 -18.97 17.40
N LEU A 328 17.74 -17.95 17.46
CA LEU A 328 18.08 -16.55 17.18
C LEU A 328 17.59 -15.64 18.32
N ASN A 329 18.42 -14.72 18.76
CA ASN A 329 18.08 -13.68 19.71
C ASN A 329 17.81 -12.36 18.97
N VAL A 330 16.58 -11.86 19.10
CA VAL A 330 16.08 -10.65 18.43
C VAL A 330 15.80 -9.56 19.46
N SER A 331 16.22 -8.32 19.20
CA SER A 331 15.89 -7.16 20.02
C SER A 331 15.65 -5.91 19.18
N TRP A 332 14.89 -4.96 19.72
CA TRP A 332 14.58 -3.67 19.08
C TRP A 332 14.42 -2.57 20.13
N SER A 333 14.48 -1.32 19.70
CA SER A 333 14.01 -0.20 20.52
C SER A 333 12.48 -0.12 20.44
N ALA A 334 11.80 0.20 21.54
CA ALA A 334 10.41 0.61 21.46
C ALA A 334 10.28 1.95 20.71
N SER A 335 9.18 2.13 19.99
CA SER A 335 8.85 3.43 19.40
C SER A 335 8.59 4.48 20.49
N SER A 336 9.06 5.71 20.29
CA SER A 336 8.74 6.85 21.16
C SER A 336 7.52 7.66 20.65
N PHE A 337 6.90 7.23 19.55
CA PHE A 337 5.73 7.88 18.99
C PHE A 337 4.44 7.52 19.76
N SER A 338 3.43 8.39 19.64
CA SER A 338 2.11 8.21 20.27
C SER A 338 1.06 7.90 19.19
N ALA A 339 0.15 6.94 19.39
CA ALA A 339 0.01 6.13 20.60
C ALA A 339 1.09 5.04 20.78
N ALA A 340 1.35 4.62 22.02
CA ALA A 340 2.40 3.67 22.34
C ALA A 340 2.03 2.21 22.00
N ALA A 341 3.05 1.40 21.68
CA ALA A 341 2.89 -0.05 21.56
C ALA A 341 2.81 -0.72 22.94
N THR A 342 1.84 -1.62 23.12
CA THR A 342 1.67 -2.45 24.33
C THR A 342 2.10 -3.90 24.11
N SER A 343 2.28 -4.32 22.86
CA SER A 343 2.79 -5.64 22.47
C SER A 343 3.45 -5.60 21.09
N TYR A 344 4.06 -6.72 20.69
CA TYR A 344 4.73 -6.89 19.41
C TYR A 344 4.48 -8.29 18.85
N ASP A 345 4.36 -8.38 17.52
CA ASP A 345 4.42 -9.64 16.77
C ASP A 345 5.77 -9.76 16.07
N VAL A 346 6.51 -10.84 16.33
CA VAL A 346 7.76 -11.14 15.62
C VAL A 346 7.49 -12.16 14.52
N TYR A 347 7.98 -11.86 13.33
CA TYR A 347 7.85 -12.66 12.12
C TYR A 347 9.25 -12.97 11.57
N TYR A 348 9.47 -14.18 11.04
CA TYR A 348 10.77 -14.60 10.50
C TYR A 348 10.62 -15.43 9.23
N ILE A 349 11.63 -15.42 8.37
CA ILE A 349 11.66 -16.25 7.16
C ILE A 349 13.08 -16.75 6.89
N ASP A 350 13.18 -18.01 6.47
CA ASP A 350 14.43 -18.63 6.04
C ASP A 350 14.81 -18.13 4.64
N SER A 351 16.00 -17.55 4.50
CA SER A 351 16.48 -17.05 3.20
C SER A 351 16.68 -18.15 2.16
N THR A 352 16.85 -19.41 2.59
CA THR A 352 17.07 -20.56 1.69
C THR A 352 15.76 -21.09 1.10
N LEU A 353 14.62 -20.87 1.76
CA LEU A 353 13.30 -21.35 1.33
C LEU A 353 12.65 -20.45 0.26
N GLY A 354 13.45 -19.78 -0.57
CA GLY A 354 12.97 -18.80 -1.55
C GLY A 354 12.41 -17.53 -0.92
N GLY A 355 12.73 -17.28 0.35
CA GLY A 355 12.28 -16.13 1.11
C GLY A 355 12.94 -14.83 0.68
N ASP A 356 12.48 -14.25 -0.42
CA ASP A 356 12.66 -12.82 -0.65
C ASP A 356 12.08 -12.06 0.56
N MET A 357 12.90 -11.22 1.16
CA MET A 357 12.56 -10.38 2.30
C MET A 357 11.40 -9.38 1.98
N LEU A 358 11.10 -9.13 0.71
CA LEU A 358 9.96 -8.32 0.24
C LEU A 358 8.70 -9.13 -0.11
N THR A 359 8.76 -10.42 -0.44
CA THR A 359 7.58 -11.16 -0.95
C THR A 359 7.37 -12.55 -0.37
N GLY A 360 8.34 -13.06 0.39
CA GLY A 360 8.31 -14.39 0.97
C GLY A 360 7.29 -14.56 2.10
N SER A 361 6.81 -15.80 2.27
CA SER A 361 5.86 -16.18 3.32
C SER A 361 6.53 -16.26 4.69
N TYR A 362 6.45 -15.17 5.47
CA TYR A 362 6.97 -15.12 6.84
C TYR A 362 6.23 -16.08 7.79
N SER A 363 7.00 -16.83 8.57
CA SER A 363 6.54 -17.60 9.72
C SER A 363 6.29 -16.70 10.94
N GLY A 364 5.24 -17.01 11.70
CA GLY A 364 4.80 -16.20 12.85
C GLY A 364 3.26 -16.09 12.90
N PRO A 365 2.69 -15.15 13.69
CA PRO A 365 3.39 -14.24 14.61
C PRO A 365 3.83 -14.94 15.90
N ILE A 366 5.03 -14.60 16.37
CA ILE A 366 5.48 -14.89 17.74
C ILE A 366 5.19 -13.67 18.61
N ASN A 367 4.13 -13.73 19.42
CA ASN A 367 3.72 -12.63 20.31
C ASN A 367 4.74 -12.37 21.44
N THR A 368 4.89 -11.11 21.85
CA THR A 368 5.60 -10.68 23.07
C THR A 368 5.13 -9.30 23.55
N THR A 369 5.34 -8.98 24.83
CA THR A 369 5.19 -7.62 25.39
C THR A 369 6.56 -6.94 25.63
N SER A 370 7.65 -7.70 25.60
CA SER A 370 9.02 -7.20 25.71
C SER A 370 9.57 -6.75 24.36
N THR A 371 10.55 -5.84 24.36
CA THR A 371 11.27 -5.39 23.15
C THR A 371 12.37 -6.36 22.69
N SER A 372 12.20 -7.65 22.99
CA SER A 372 13.09 -8.73 22.60
C SER A 372 12.35 -10.06 22.55
N LYS A 373 12.90 -11.01 21.77
CA LYS A 373 12.41 -12.38 21.64
C LYS A 373 13.54 -13.33 21.23
N THR A 374 13.59 -14.51 21.83
CA THR A 374 14.32 -15.64 21.26
C THR A 374 13.39 -16.44 20.34
N ILE A 375 13.80 -16.65 19.10
CA ILE A 375 13.18 -17.57 18.14
C ILE A 375 13.92 -18.91 18.25
N THR A 376 13.19 -20.02 18.21
CA THR A 376 13.69 -21.37 18.49
C THR A 376 13.16 -22.38 17.49
N GLY A 377 13.89 -23.48 17.25
CA GLY A 377 13.47 -24.53 16.31
C GLY A 377 13.78 -24.19 14.85
N LEU A 378 14.75 -23.32 14.63
CA LEU A 378 15.30 -22.97 13.32
C LEU A 378 16.35 -23.99 12.89
N ASN A 379 16.71 -24.00 11.61
CA ASN A 379 17.83 -24.79 11.13
C ASN A 379 19.17 -24.13 11.53
N SER A 380 20.07 -24.90 12.12
CA SER A 380 21.43 -24.47 12.47
C SER A 380 22.23 -24.08 11.23
N GLY A 381 22.84 -22.89 11.25
CA GLY A 381 23.65 -22.35 10.16
C GLY A 381 22.87 -21.66 9.04
N ASP A 382 21.53 -21.70 9.04
CA ASP A 382 20.72 -21.02 8.03
C ASP A 382 20.52 -19.52 8.40
N LEU A 383 20.47 -18.66 7.37
CA LEU A 383 20.26 -17.22 7.49
C LEU A 383 18.76 -16.91 7.47
N TYR A 384 18.29 -16.14 8.45
CA TYR A 384 16.90 -15.70 8.56
C TYR A 384 16.78 -14.18 8.45
N TYR A 385 15.69 -13.72 7.83
CA TYR A 385 15.22 -12.34 7.93
C TYR A 385 14.11 -12.25 8.98
N VAL A 386 14.10 -11.18 9.79
CA VAL A 386 13.15 -10.98 10.90
C VAL A 386 12.52 -9.60 10.82
N ARG A 387 11.20 -9.53 10.92
CA ARG A 387 10.41 -8.28 11.01
C ARG A 387 9.62 -8.26 12.32
N VAL A 388 9.40 -7.06 12.87
CA VAL A 388 8.64 -6.85 14.12
C VAL A 388 7.49 -5.90 13.84
N VAL A 389 6.28 -6.23 14.32
CA VAL A 389 5.09 -5.39 14.18
C VAL A 389 4.66 -4.89 15.56
N PRO A 390 4.68 -3.57 15.85
CA PRO A 390 4.16 -3.02 17.09
C PRO A 390 2.63 -3.06 17.09
N LYS A 391 2.05 -3.30 18.28
CA LYS A 391 0.63 -3.53 18.53
C LYS A 391 0.12 -2.77 19.74
N ASN A 392 -1.11 -2.28 19.66
CA ASN A 392 -1.89 -1.80 20.81
C ASN A 392 -3.33 -2.38 20.74
N SER A 393 -4.25 -1.85 21.56
CA SER A 393 -5.66 -2.28 21.58
C SER A 393 -6.45 -1.95 20.31
N TYR A 394 -5.97 -1.01 19.48
CA TYR A 394 -6.64 -0.53 18.28
C TYR A 394 -6.13 -1.19 17.00
N GLY A 395 -4.94 -1.81 17.03
CA GLY A 395 -4.45 -2.62 15.92
C GLY A 395 -2.92 -2.75 15.84
N LYS A 396 -2.44 -2.87 14.60
CA LYS A 396 -1.03 -3.07 14.22
C LYS A 396 -0.53 -1.88 13.38
N ALA A 397 0.66 -1.34 13.66
CA ALA A 397 1.24 -0.26 12.83
C ALA A 397 1.87 -0.77 11.53
N GLY A 398 2.29 -2.03 11.53
CA GLY A 398 2.98 -2.70 10.43
C GLY A 398 4.42 -3.09 10.69
N TYR A 399 5.01 -3.76 9.72
CA TYR A 399 6.35 -4.31 9.83
C TYR A 399 7.40 -3.22 10.10
N SER A 400 8.39 -3.54 10.92
CA SER A 400 9.68 -2.87 10.89
C SER A 400 10.38 -3.13 9.55
N VAL A 401 11.42 -2.33 9.30
CA VAL A 401 12.53 -2.77 8.43
C VAL A 401 12.99 -4.16 8.88
N ALA A 402 13.35 -5.05 7.95
CA ALA A 402 13.80 -6.39 8.32
C ALA A 402 15.25 -6.38 8.86
N GLY A 403 15.47 -7.02 10.00
CA GLY A 403 16.79 -7.43 10.47
C GLY A 403 17.18 -8.80 9.91
N SER A 404 18.45 -9.19 10.03
CA SER A 404 18.92 -10.51 9.55
C SER A 404 20.00 -11.11 10.45
N GLY A 405 20.02 -12.45 10.55
CA GLY A 405 21.05 -13.17 11.30
C GLY A 405 20.99 -14.69 11.09
N THR A 406 22.11 -15.35 11.37
CA THR A 406 22.28 -16.81 11.21
C THR A 406 22.02 -17.53 12.53
N ALA A 407 21.15 -18.55 12.49
CA ALA A 407 20.86 -19.39 13.65
C ALA A 407 22.06 -20.29 14.01
N ASP A 408 22.23 -20.59 15.31
CA ASP A 408 23.36 -21.38 15.84
C ASP A 408 23.39 -22.82 15.32
#